data_AF-A0A5A9GN47-F1
#
_entry.id   AF-A0A5A9GN47-F1
#
_cell.length_a   1.000
_cell.length_b   1.000
_cell.length_c   1.000
_cell.angle_alpha   90.00
_cell.angle_beta   90.00
_cell.angle_gamma   90.00
#
_symmetry.space_group_name_H-M   'P 1'
#
loop_
_entity.id
_entity.type
_entity.pdbx_description
1 polymer ?
#
loop_
_entity_poly.entity_id
_entity_poly.type
_entity_poly.pdbx_seq_one_letter_code
_entity_poly.pdbx_strand_id
1 'polypeptide(L)'
;MPIESFLFDIHEGRPVEGFTLSAGGLEATLVAHGARLVRLMVPGRDGTSADVVLGFDRLADYLASDAYFGATCGRYGNRIGGAAFTLDGVRHGLAVNEPPNQLHGGPDGFDRRIWEAQVEEAENAVTFTLVSPDGDQGYPGTLTATTRYQLSDDGVLDIRMTATTDRSTIVNIVHHSYWNLGGHASGDLRDHRLTVRGGFTTPVGADLIPTGEVRPVDGTPFDLRGDVGRGGVGLGEALEAVGGFGFDHNWCLEGPAGELRPVAVLEHAGSGRRMELATDQPGLQVYSGGYLSEKIVGKGGQPYCRFAGLALESQRFPGSPNIGHFPSARLDPGETYRHRMQLRFRTS
;
A
#
# COMPACT_ATOMS: atom_id res chain seq x y z
N MET A 1 21.62 0.33 14.04
CA MET A 1 21.49 -0.61 15.18
C MET A 1 21.29 -2.00 14.59
N PRO A 2 21.65 -3.11 15.28
CA PRO A 2 21.33 -4.43 14.76
C PRO A 2 19.80 -4.60 14.62
N ILE A 3 19.38 -5.43 13.67
CA ILE A 3 17.98 -5.77 13.47
C ILE A 3 17.56 -6.75 14.58
N GLU A 4 16.59 -6.35 15.38
CA GLU A 4 16.05 -7.21 16.45
C GLU A 4 15.03 -8.17 15.85
N SER A 5 15.24 -9.48 16.02
CA SER A 5 14.30 -10.52 15.59
C SER A 5 13.54 -11.09 16.80
N PHE A 6 12.26 -11.36 16.64
CA PHE A 6 11.41 -11.91 17.71
C PHE A 6 10.31 -12.82 17.14
N LEU A 7 9.70 -13.64 17.99
CA LEU A 7 8.52 -14.42 17.64
C LEU A 7 7.27 -13.54 17.84
N PHE A 8 6.58 -13.20 16.76
CA PHE A 8 5.34 -12.41 16.82
C PHE A 8 4.15 -13.27 17.25
N ASP A 9 3.99 -14.46 16.66
CA ASP A 9 2.94 -15.43 17.01
C ASP A 9 3.27 -16.82 16.43
N ILE A 10 2.38 -17.80 16.64
CA ILE A 10 2.37 -19.10 15.96
C ILE A 10 1.02 -19.24 15.23
N HIS A 11 1.07 -19.51 13.93
CA HIS A 11 -0.13 -19.72 13.11
C HIS A 11 -0.04 -21.04 12.37
N GLU A 12 -1.04 -21.91 12.57
CA GLU A 12 -1.10 -23.26 11.99
C GLU A 12 0.18 -24.09 12.23
N GLY A 13 0.77 -23.95 13.42
CA GLY A 13 2.01 -24.65 13.80
C GLY A 13 3.28 -24.08 13.17
N ARG A 14 3.20 -22.98 12.41
CA ARG A 14 4.36 -22.26 11.86
C ARG A 14 4.64 -20.99 12.67
N PRO A 15 5.91 -20.67 12.97
CA PRO A 15 6.26 -19.40 13.60
C PRO A 15 5.98 -18.24 12.64
N VAL A 16 5.46 -17.15 13.18
CA VAL A 16 5.39 -15.86 12.51
C VAL A 16 6.47 -14.98 13.13
N GLU A 17 7.53 -14.76 12.38
CA GLU A 17 8.67 -13.95 12.81
C GLU A 17 8.35 -12.46 12.70
N GLY A 18 8.93 -11.67 13.62
CA GLY A 18 8.90 -10.22 13.62
C GLY A 18 10.31 -9.64 13.66
N PHE A 19 10.47 -8.45 13.08
CA PHE A 19 11.75 -7.77 12.92
C PHE A 19 11.62 -6.28 13.22
N THR A 20 12.52 -5.72 14.02
CA THR A 20 12.59 -4.27 14.28
C THR A 20 13.87 -3.70 13.68
N LEU A 21 13.70 -2.71 12.80
CA LEU A 21 14.78 -1.98 12.15
C LEU A 21 14.81 -0.56 12.68
N SER A 22 16.00 -0.02 12.97
CA SER A 22 16.16 1.34 13.50
C SER A 22 17.28 2.09 12.80
N ALA A 23 16.97 3.25 12.22
CA ALA A 23 17.92 4.16 11.56
C ALA A 23 17.35 5.58 11.49
N GLY A 24 18.22 6.60 11.56
CA GLY A 24 17.80 8.00 11.38
C GLY A 24 16.71 8.50 12.35
N GLY A 25 16.58 7.91 13.53
CA GLY A 25 15.52 8.21 14.50
C GLY A 25 14.17 7.55 14.22
N LEU A 26 14.06 6.78 13.13
CA LEU A 26 12.92 5.93 12.80
C LEU A 26 13.10 4.54 13.39
N GLU A 27 11.98 3.90 13.76
CA GLU A 27 11.91 2.49 14.17
C GLU A 27 10.73 1.82 13.44
N ALA A 28 11.01 0.83 12.60
CA ALA A 28 10.01 0.08 11.84
C ALA A 28 9.91 -1.35 12.38
N THR A 29 8.70 -1.83 12.64
CA THR A 29 8.46 -3.24 12.98
C THR A 29 7.74 -3.94 11.84
N LEU A 30 8.33 -5.03 11.37
CA LEU A 30 7.84 -5.87 10.28
C LEU A 30 7.45 -7.25 10.81
N VAL A 31 6.47 -7.91 10.18
CA VAL A 31 6.13 -9.30 10.50
C VAL A 31 5.96 -10.15 9.24
N ALA A 32 6.35 -11.42 9.34
CA ALA A 32 6.37 -12.37 8.22
C ALA A 32 4.98 -12.66 7.64
N HIS A 33 3.92 -12.60 8.45
CA HIS A 33 2.55 -12.74 7.95
C HIS A 33 2.17 -11.51 7.11
N GLY A 34 1.96 -11.70 5.82
CA GLY A 34 1.67 -10.68 4.82
C GLY A 34 2.83 -9.74 4.50
N ALA A 35 4.06 -10.08 4.92
CA ALA A 35 5.23 -9.20 4.86
C ALA A 35 4.88 -7.77 5.33
N ARG A 36 4.23 -7.68 6.49
CA ARG A 36 3.50 -6.48 6.96
C ARG A 36 4.41 -5.49 7.67
N LEU A 37 4.18 -4.20 7.45
CA LEU A 37 4.63 -3.13 8.35
C LEU A 37 3.57 -2.92 9.44
N VAL A 38 3.86 -3.32 10.68
CA VAL A 38 2.87 -3.27 11.77
C VAL A 38 3.03 -2.02 12.65
N ARG A 39 4.21 -1.42 12.65
CA ARG A 39 4.54 -0.20 13.43
C ARG A 39 5.63 0.59 12.72
N LEU A 40 5.51 1.93 12.75
CA LEU A 40 6.55 2.84 12.30
C LEU A 40 6.59 4.08 13.20
N MET A 41 7.58 4.14 14.07
CA MET A 41 7.81 5.28 14.96
C MET A 41 8.51 6.39 14.21
N VAL A 42 7.93 7.59 14.21
CA VAL A 42 8.48 8.78 13.55
C VAL A 42 8.54 9.95 14.54
N PRO A 43 9.69 10.63 14.70
CA PRO A 43 9.82 11.76 15.61
C PRO A 43 9.02 12.98 15.15
N GLY A 44 8.31 13.63 16.08
CA GLY A 44 7.67 14.92 15.89
C GLY A 44 8.61 16.10 16.15
N ARG A 45 8.12 17.33 15.93
CA ARG A 45 8.89 18.59 16.10
C ARG A 45 9.44 18.79 17.50
N ASP A 46 8.77 18.21 18.49
CA ASP A 46 9.08 18.27 19.92
C ASP A 46 10.01 17.13 20.37
N GLY A 47 10.43 16.26 19.43
CA GLY A 47 11.19 15.05 19.72
C GLY A 47 10.33 13.85 20.13
N THR A 48 9.01 14.01 20.27
CA THR A 48 8.11 12.92 20.64
C THR A 48 7.85 12.02 19.42
N SER A 49 8.27 10.76 19.49
CA SER A 49 7.96 9.77 18.47
C SER A 49 6.53 9.24 18.63
N ALA A 50 5.82 9.07 17.52
CA ALA A 50 4.54 8.37 17.48
C ALA A 50 4.55 7.32 16.37
N ASP A 51 3.76 6.27 16.57
CA ASP A 51 3.53 5.25 15.55
C ASP A 51 2.54 5.81 14.52
N VAL A 52 3.00 5.98 13.28
CA VAL A 52 2.24 6.66 12.22
C VAL A 52 1.48 5.71 11.29
N VAL A 53 1.49 4.40 11.56
CA VAL A 53 0.70 3.43 10.79
C VAL A 53 -0.41 2.82 11.63
N LEU A 54 -1.58 2.62 11.04
CA LEU A 54 -2.66 1.87 11.71
C LEU A 54 -2.34 0.37 11.66
N GLY A 55 -2.86 -0.39 12.61
CA GLY A 55 -2.66 -1.84 12.67
C GLY A 55 -3.23 -2.46 13.94
N PHE A 56 -2.73 -3.65 14.27
CA PHE A 56 -3.12 -4.40 15.46
C PHE A 56 -1.90 -4.87 16.25
N ASP A 57 -2.09 -5.17 17.53
CA ASP A 57 -1.03 -5.72 18.38
C ASP A 57 -0.87 -7.25 18.24
N ARG A 58 -1.87 -7.95 17.67
CA ARG A 58 -1.93 -9.42 17.64
C ARG A 58 -2.23 -9.94 16.24
N LEU A 59 -1.65 -11.08 15.89
CA LEU A 59 -1.90 -11.74 14.61
C LEU A 59 -3.37 -12.12 14.42
N ALA A 60 -4.05 -12.58 15.47
CA ALA A 60 -5.47 -12.95 15.41
C ALA A 60 -6.37 -11.83 14.87
N ASP A 61 -6.06 -10.56 15.18
CA ASP A 61 -6.83 -9.41 14.71
C ASP A 61 -6.54 -9.10 13.23
N TYR A 62 -5.30 -9.30 12.77
CA TYR A 62 -4.97 -9.27 11.34
C TYR A 62 -5.70 -10.36 10.55
N LEU A 63 -5.79 -11.58 11.10
CA LEU A 63 -6.50 -12.70 10.47
C LEU A 63 -8.02 -12.44 10.39
N ALA A 64 -8.60 -11.77 11.39
CA ALA A 64 -10.03 -11.47 11.44
C ALA A 64 -10.46 -10.22 10.64
N SER A 65 -9.51 -9.44 10.12
CA SER A 65 -9.77 -8.17 9.45
C SER A 65 -9.58 -8.26 7.93
N ASP A 66 -10.41 -7.54 7.18
CA ASP A 66 -10.27 -7.34 5.72
C ASP A 66 -9.73 -5.93 5.39
N ALA A 67 -9.11 -5.25 6.36
CA ALA A 67 -8.59 -3.89 6.17
C ALA A 67 -7.14 -3.85 5.66
N TYR A 68 -6.49 -4.99 5.40
CA TYR A 68 -5.15 -5.09 4.81
C TYR A 68 -4.02 -4.30 5.50
N PHE A 69 -4.22 -3.81 6.74
CA PHE A 69 -3.28 -2.93 7.43
C PHE A 69 -1.81 -3.36 7.30
N GLY A 70 -1.03 -2.55 6.59
CA GLY A 70 0.41 -2.67 6.44
C GLY A 70 0.90 -3.80 5.53
N ALA A 71 0.01 -4.56 4.88
CA ALA A 71 0.38 -5.75 4.11
C ALA A 71 0.97 -5.46 2.74
N THR A 72 1.80 -6.40 2.28
CA THR A 72 1.99 -6.64 0.85
C THR A 72 0.78 -7.38 0.30
N CYS A 73 0.05 -6.79 -0.64
CA CYS A 73 -1.08 -7.40 -1.32
C CYS A 73 -0.73 -7.80 -2.76
N GLY A 74 -1.27 -8.91 -3.23
CA GLY A 74 -0.97 -9.52 -4.53
C GLY A 74 -1.62 -10.91 -4.64
N ARG A 75 -1.56 -11.59 -5.80
CA ARG A 75 -0.71 -11.33 -6.97
C ARG A 75 -1.03 -10.05 -7.75
N TYR A 76 -2.28 -9.60 -7.71
CA TYR A 76 -2.74 -8.34 -8.27
C TYR A 76 -3.45 -7.51 -7.19
N GLY A 77 -2.87 -6.37 -6.82
CA GLY A 77 -3.42 -5.37 -5.93
C GLY A 77 -4.55 -4.60 -6.61
N ASN A 78 -5.50 -4.14 -5.80
CA ASN A 78 -6.77 -3.55 -6.23
C ASN A 78 -7.68 -4.55 -6.97
N ARG A 79 -8.64 -4.07 -7.76
CA ARG A 79 -9.76 -4.85 -8.28
C ARG A 79 -9.54 -5.37 -9.70
N ILE A 80 -10.00 -6.60 -9.95
CA ILE A 80 -10.23 -7.17 -11.28
C ILE A 80 -11.74 -7.43 -11.43
N GLY A 81 -12.37 -6.67 -12.33
CA GLY A 81 -13.80 -6.73 -12.61
C GLY A 81 -14.26 -8.12 -13.05
N GLY A 82 -15.36 -8.61 -12.46
CA GLY A 82 -15.92 -9.93 -12.76
C GLY A 82 -15.03 -11.11 -12.38
N ALA A 83 -13.98 -10.87 -11.57
CA ALA A 83 -13.00 -11.86 -11.15
C ALA A 83 -12.48 -12.71 -12.32
N ALA A 84 -12.16 -12.06 -13.44
CA ALA A 84 -11.62 -12.74 -14.61
C ALA A 84 -10.81 -11.78 -15.48
N PHE A 85 -9.87 -12.33 -16.24
CA PHE A 85 -9.13 -11.61 -17.28
C PHE A 85 -8.81 -12.54 -18.45
N THR A 86 -8.38 -11.97 -19.57
CA THR A 86 -7.93 -12.75 -20.73
C THR A 86 -6.44 -12.53 -20.96
N LEU A 87 -5.68 -13.61 -21.07
CA LEU A 87 -4.24 -13.59 -21.37
C LEU A 87 -3.96 -14.56 -22.52
N ASP A 88 -3.29 -14.06 -23.56
CA ASP A 88 -2.98 -14.84 -24.77
C ASP A 88 -4.20 -15.58 -25.37
N GLY A 89 -5.36 -14.91 -25.35
CA GLY A 89 -6.63 -15.44 -25.86
C GLY A 89 -7.34 -16.44 -24.94
N VAL A 90 -6.76 -16.76 -23.78
CA VAL A 90 -7.35 -17.67 -22.78
C VAL A 90 -7.98 -16.86 -21.65
N ARG A 91 -9.24 -17.16 -21.32
CA ARG A 91 -9.93 -16.56 -20.18
C ARG A 91 -9.55 -17.29 -18.88
N HIS A 92 -9.03 -16.55 -17.92
CA HIS A 92 -8.72 -17.03 -16.57
C HIS A 92 -9.79 -16.54 -15.59
N GLY A 93 -10.38 -17.46 -14.84
CA GLY A 93 -11.27 -17.14 -13.71
C GLY A 93 -10.47 -17.05 -12.42
N LEU A 94 -10.80 -16.08 -11.58
CA LEU A 94 -10.14 -15.76 -10.33
C LEU A 94 -11.05 -16.05 -9.14
N ALA A 95 -10.45 -16.28 -7.97
CA ALA A 95 -11.20 -16.45 -6.72
C ALA A 95 -11.90 -15.14 -6.32
N VAL A 96 -13.21 -15.18 -6.10
CA VAL A 96 -14.02 -14.01 -5.72
C VAL A 96 -13.94 -13.80 -4.21
N ASN A 97 -13.57 -12.60 -3.77
CA ASN A 97 -13.65 -12.15 -2.37
C ASN A 97 -14.41 -10.83 -2.18
N GLU A 98 -14.71 -10.11 -3.26
CA GLU A 98 -15.56 -8.92 -3.22
C GLU A 98 -16.60 -9.02 -4.36
N PRO A 99 -17.66 -9.83 -4.19
CA PRO A 99 -18.54 -10.20 -5.29
C PRO A 99 -19.11 -9.00 -6.05
N PRO A 100 -19.07 -8.98 -7.41
CA PRO A 100 -18.64 -10.06 -8.31
C PRO A 100 -17.14 -10.05 -8.70
N ASN A 101 -16.32 -9.25 -8.01
CA ASN A 101 -14.94 -8.95 -8.36
C ASN A 101 -13.93 -9.75 -7.52
N GLN A 102 -12.67 -9.73 -7.95
CA GLN A 102 -11.55 -10.09 -7.07
C GLN A 102 -10.84 -8.81 -6.64
N LEU A 103 -10.53 -8.71 -5.35
CA LEU A 103 -9.80 -7.62 -4.73
C LEU A 103 -8.50 -8.15 -4.11
N HIS A 104 -7.38 -7.45 -4.32
CA HIS A 104 -6.09 -7.69 -3.65
C HIS A 104 -5.55 -9.13 -3.75
N GLY A 105 -5.85 -9.81 -4.86
CA GLY A 105 -5.35 -11.15 -5.15
C GLY A 105 -6.23 -12.30 -4.68
N GLY A 106 -7.35 -12.03 -4.02
CA GLY A 106 -8.34 -13.04 -3.62
C GLY A 106 -8.42 -13.30 -2.11
N PRO A 107 -9.29 -14.24 -1.67
CA PRO A 107 -9.52 -14.51 -0.26
C PRO A 107 -8.29 -15.02 0.51
N ASP A 108 -7.32 -15.60 -0.20
CA ASP A 108 -6.08 -16.13 0.37
C ASP A 108 -4.86 -15.55 -0.38
N GLY A 109 -4.92 -14.22 -0.57
CA GLY A 109 -3.89 -13.42 -1.22
C GLY A 109 -2.61 -13.28 -0.41
N PHE A 110 -1.66 -12.52 -0.95
CA PHE A 110 -0.31 -12.35 -0.38
C PHE A 110 -0.30 -11.83 1.06
N ASP A 111 -1.32 -11.06 1.43
CA ASP A 111 -1.48 -10.45 2.75
C ASP A 111 -1.85 -11.46 3.85
N ARG A 112 -2.34 -12.65 3.46
CA ARG A 112 -2.78 -13.74 4.34
C ARG A 112 -1.72 -14.83 4.55
N ARG A 113 -0.61 -14.76 3.82
CA ARG A 113 0.43 -15.82 3.83
C ARG A 113 1.54 -15.50 4.83
N ILE A 114 2.15 -16.52 5.40
CA ILE A 114 3.44 -16.37 6.09
C ILE A 114 4.55 -16.42 5.03
N TRP A 115 5.35 -15.36 4.96
CA TRP A 115 6.48 -15.25 4.04
C TRP A 115 7.76 -15.77 4.71
N GLU A 116 8.67 -16.33 3.92
CA GLU A 116 10.02 -16.65 4.38
C GLU A 116 10.82 -15.34 4.52
N ALA A 117 11.47 -15.12 5.67
CA ALA A 117 12.20 -13.90 5.95
C ALA A 117 13.72 -14.11 5.93
N GLN A 118 14.44 -13.16 5.35
CA GLN A 118 15.89 -13.09 5.36
C GLN A 118 16.36 -11.72 5.84
N VAL A 119 17.14 -11.70 6.92
CA VAL A 119 17.73 -10.47 7.47
C VAL A 119 19.02 -10.13 6.72
N GLU A 120 19.14 -8.88 6.29
CA GLU A 120 20.31 -8.31 5.61
C GLU A 120 20.94 -7.20 6.48
N GLU A 121 21.65 -7.61 7.54
CA GLU A 121 22.16 -6.69 8.56
C GLU A 121 23.03 -5.55 8.03
N ALA A 122 23.92 -5.84 7.07
CA ALA A 122 24.83 -4.83 6.51
C ALA A 122 24.11 -3.66 5.83
N GLU A 123 22.89 -3.90 5.36
CA GLU A 123 22.07 -2.94 4.63
C GLU A 123 20.93 -2.37 5.49
N ASN A 124 20.80 -2.81 6.75
CA ASN A 124 19.64 -2.58 7.60
C ASN A 124 18.32 -2.86 6.87
N ALA A 125 18.18 -4.10 6.38
CA ALA A 125 17.04 -4.52 5.60
C ALA A 125 16.55 -5.94 5.95
N VAL A 126 15.28 -6.22 5.64
CA VAL A 126 14.68 -7.55 5.69
C VAL A 126 13.97 -7.82 4.37
N THR A 127 14.28 -8.97 3.75
CA THR A 127 13.63 -9.45 2.53
C THR A 127 12.69 -10.60 2.87
N PHE A 128 11.43 -10.44 2.51
CA PHE A 128 10.41 -11.48 2.57
C PHE A 128 10.23 -12.12 1.21
N THR A 129 10.12 -13.45 1.14
CA THR A 129 9.86 -14.22 -0.09
C THR A 129 8.62 -15.10 0.05
N LEU A 130 7.81 -15.14 -1.01
CA LEU A 130 6.65 -16.01 -1.13
C LEU A 130 6.62 -16.67 -2.52
N VAL A 131 6.41 -17.98 -2.55
CA VAL A 131 6.14 -18.73 -3.77
C VAL A 131 4.64 -18.97 -3.89
N SER A 132 4.03 -18.40 -4.92
CA SER A 132 2.62 -18.57 -5.28
C SER A 132 2.55 -19.56 -6.45
N PRO A 133 2.07 -20.80 -6.26
CA PRO A 133 2.10 -21.85 -7.29
C PRO A 133 1.20 -21.52 -8.50
N ASP A 134 1.39 -22.24 -9.60
CA ASP A 134 0.46 -22.21 -10.75
C ASP A 134 -0.98 -22.52 -10.29
N GLY A 135 -1.93 -21.70 -10.73
CA GLY A 135 -3.33 -21.80 -10.37
C GLY A 135 -3.72 -21.16 -9.03
N ASP A 136 -2.76 -20.66 -8.23
CA ASP A 136 -3.04 -20.00 -6.96
C ASP A 136 -3.99 -18.80 -7.18
N GLN A 137 -5.11 -18.78 -6.46
CA GLN A 137 -6.21 -17.82 -6.61
C GLN A 137 -6.75 -17.64 -8.04
N GLY A 138 -6.44 -18.58 -8.95
CA GLY A 138 -6.83 -18.56 -10.37
C GLY A 138 -5.77 -17.99 -11.34
N TYR A 139 -4.60 -17.57 -10.83
CA TYR A 139 -3.54 -17.00 -11.66
C TYR A 139 -2.67 -18.09 -12.31
N PRO A 140 -2.33 -17.98 -13.61
CA PRO A 140 -1.41 -18.91 -14.25
C PRO A 140 0.04 -18.66 -13.84
N GLY A 141 0.86 -19.70 -13.84
CA GLY A 141 2.29 -19.67 -13.56
C GLY A 141 2.64 -19.65 -12.07
N THR A 142 3.70 -20.37 -11.73
CA THR A 142 4.36 -20.23 -10.43
C THR A 142 5.07 -18.88 -10.41
N LEU A 143 4.72 -18.04 -9.43
CA LEU A 143 5.34 -16.75 -9.20
C LEU A 143 6.16 -16.79 -7.91
N THR A 144 7.42 -16.39 -7.98
CA THR A 144 8.21 -16.07 -6.78
C THR A 144 8.20 -14.56 -6.59
N ALA A 145 7.54 -14.09 -5.53
CA ALA A 145 7.46 -12.68 -5.16
C ALA A 145 8.38 -12.39 -3.97
N THR A 146 8.95 -11.19 -3.94
CA THR A 146 9.75 -10.69 -2.82
C THR A 146 9.30 -9.30 -2.41
N THR A 147 9.29 -8.99 -1.12
CA THR A 147 9.20 -7.63 -0.58
C THR A 147 10.39 -7.37 0.33
N ARG A 148 11.23 -6.42 -0.04
CA ARG A 148 12.37 -5.97 0.76
C ARG A 148 12.09 -4.63 1.39
N TYR A 149 12.22 -4.55 2.70
CA TYR A 149 12.15 -3.31 3.47
C TYR A 149 13.56 -2.92 3.91
N GLN A 150 13.96 -1.68 3.65
CA GLN A 150 15.23 -1.13 4.09
C GLN A 150 14.98 0.21 4.78
N LEU A 151 15.64 0.43 5.91
CA LEU A 151 15.56 1.69 6.65
C LEU A 151 16.95 2.34 6.69
N SER A 152 17.07 3.56 6.20
CA SER A 152 18.35 4.27 6.12
C SER A 152 18.42 5.47 7.05
N ASP A 153 19.66 5.88 7.39
CA ASP A 153 19.93 6.98 8.33
C ASP A 153 19.43 8.34 7.86
N ASP A 154 19.16 8.52 6.56
CA ASP A 154 18.60 9.75 6.00
C ASP A 154 17.07 9.82 6.08
N GLY A 155 16.46 8.97 6.92
CA GLY A 155 15.04 8.97 7.24
C GLY A 155 14.16 8.37 6.15
N VAL A 156 14.68 7.39 5.40
CA VAL A 156 13.94 6.75 4.30
C VAL A 156 13.61 5.31 4.64
N LEU A 157 12.33 4.96 4.51
CA LEU A 157 11.85 3.59 4.37
C LEU A 157 11.73 3.27 2.88
N ASP A 158 12.60 2.40 2.38
CA ASP A 158 12.64 1.92 0.99
C ASP A 158 11.99 0.54 0.93
N ILE A 159 10.93 0.41 0.15
CA ILE A 159 10.18 -0.83 -0.07
C ILE A 159 10.37 -1.25 -1.52
N ARG A 160 10.95 -2.42 -1.75
CA ARG A 160 11.15 -3.00 -3.09
C ARG A 160 10.36 -4.28 -3.21
N MET A 161 9.40 -4.29 -4.12
CA MET A 161 8.61 -5.46 -4.48
C MET A 161 9.08 -5.96 -5.84
N THR A 162 9.44 -7.24 -5.93
CA THR A 162 9.84 -7.87 -7.20
C THR A 162 9.15 -9.20 -7.38
N ALA A 163 9.04 -9.66 -8.64
CA ALA A 163 8.57 -11.00 -8.90
C ALA A 163 9.14 -11.57 -10.21
N THR A 164 9.24 -12.91 -10.25
CA THR A 164 9.56 -13.68 -11.46
C THR A 164 8.57 -14.82 -11.61
N THR A 165 8.39 -15.31 -12.85
CA THR A 165 7.38 -16.33 -13.18
C THR A 165 7.96 -17.41 -14.10
N ASP A 166 7.42 -18.62 -14.02
CA ASP A 166 7.69 -19.71 -14.96
C ASP A 166 6.76 -19.71 -16.20
N ARG A 167 5.67 -18.94 -16.14
CA ARG A 167 4.67 -18.79 -17.20
C ARG A 167 4.13 -17.36 -17.25
N SER A 168 3.75 -16.89 -18.43
CA SER A 168 3.07 -15.60 -18.59
C SER A 168 1.90 -15.47 -17.62
N THR A 169 1.88 -14.36 -16.88
CA THR A 169 0.88 -14.05 -15.85
C THR A 169 0.65 -12.55 -15.75
N ILE A 170 -0.17 -12.12 -14.80
CA ILE A 170 -0.34 -10.70 -14.45
C ILE A 170 0.17 -10.44 -13.04
N VAL A 171 0.82 -9.30 -12.82
CA VAL A 171 1.41 -8.91 -11.52
C VAL A 171 1.20 -7.42 -11.27
N ASN A 172 0.70 -7.10 -10.08
CA ASN A 172 0.65 -5.75 -9.53
C ASN A 172 0.74 -5.88 -8.01
N ILE A 173 1.92 -5.67 -7.41
CA ILE A 173 2.09 -5.85 -5.96
C ILE A 173 1.98 -4.47 -5.29
N VAL A 174 1.23 -4.38 -4.21
CA VAL A 174 1.01 -3.11 -3.48
C VAL A 174 1.34 -3.24 -1.99
N HIS A 175 1.77 -2.14 -1.38
CA HIS A 175 1.94 -2.04 0.08
C HIS A 175 0.79 -1.20 0.67
N HIS A 176 0.02 -1.79 1.58
CA HIS A 176 -1.28 -1.27 2.04
C HIS A 176 -1.25 -0.72 3.48
N SER A 177 -0.24 0.09 3.81
CA SER A 177 -0.24 0.86 5.07
C SER A 177 -1.25 1.99 5.05
N TYR A 178 -1.88 2.24 6.20
CA TYR A 178 -2.70 3.42 6.44
C TYR A 178 -1.88 4.38 7.30
N TRP A 179 -1.60 5.54 6.74
CA TRP A 179 -0.77 6.57 7.36
C TRP A 179 -1.63 7.54 8.16
N ASN A 180 -1.24 7.80 9.41
CA ASN A 180 -1.69 8.95 10.18
C ASN A 180 -0.49 9.60 10.85
N LEU A 181 0.00 10.71 10.25
CA LEU A 181 1.16 11.45 10.75
C LEU A 181 0.95 12.13 12.12
N GLY A 182 -0.28 12.25 12.62
CA GLY A 182 -0.51 12.63 14.03
C GLY A 182 -0.18 11.50 15.00
N GLY A 183 -0.20 10.26 14.51
CA GLY A 183 -0.10 9.01 15.25
C GLY A 183 -1.37 8.18 15.02
N HIS A 184 -1.29 6.85 15.06
CA HIS A 184 -2.45 5.99 14.77
C HIS A 184 -3.65 6.24 15.70
N ALA A 185 -3.42 6.83 16.87
CA ALA A 185 -4.45 7.17 17.85
C ALA A 185 -4.88 8.64 17.84
N SER A 186 -4.45 9.45 16.87
CA SER A 186 -4.74 10.89 16.84
C SER A 186 -6.09 11.26 16.24
N GLY A 187 -6.96 10.29 15.94
CA GLY A 187 -8.25 10.52 15.30
C GLY A 187 -8.15 10.41 13.78
N ASP A 188 -8.78 11.34 13.06
CA ASP A 188 -8.92 11.29 11.60
C ASP A 188 -7.89 12.14 10.83
N LEU A 189 -8.04 12.17 9.51
CA LEU A 189 -7.16 12.84 8.56
C LEU A 189 -7.44 14.35 8.35
N ARG A 190 -8.43 14.95 9.03
CA ARG A 190 -8.88 16.32 8.70
C ARG A 190 -7.79 17.38 8.86
N ASP A 191 -6.86 17.15 9.79
CA ASP A 191 -5.71 18.03 10.06
C ASP A 191 -4.49 17.75 9.17
N HIS A 192 -4.61 16.82 8.21
CA HIS A 192 -3.55 16.50 7.25
C HIS A 192 -3.70 17.31 5.97
N ARG A 193 -2.58 17.49 5.29
CA ARG A 193 -2.52 18.05 3.94
C ARG A 193 -1.84 17.08 3.01
N LEU A 194 -2.39 16.91 1.82
CA LEU A 194 -1.91 15.96 0.82
C LEU A 194 -1.62 16.67 -0.49
N THR A 195 -0.44 16.43 -1.04
CA THR A 195 -0.09 16.74 -2.43
C THR A 195 0.04 15.44 -3.21
N VAL A 196 -0.56 15.35 -4.40
CA VAL A 196 -0.34 14.26 -5.37
C VAL A 196 0.00 14.85 -6.73
N ARG A 197 1.12 14.42 -7.32
CA ARG A 197 1.58 14.80 -8.66
C ARG A 197 0.94 13.91 -9.71
N GLY A 198 -0.33 14.18 -10.00
CA GLY A 198 -1.09 13.50 -11.03
C GLY A 198 -2.22 14.39 -11.55
N GLY A 199 -2.15 14.76 -12.82
CA GLY A 199 -3.17 15.59 -13.48
C GLY A 199 -4.44 14.83 -13.89
N PHE A 200 -4.47 13.50 -13.73
CA PHE A 200 -5.61 12.67 -14.12
C PHE A 200 -5.93 11.62 -13.06
N THR A 201 -7.16 11.12 -13.08
CA THR A 201 -7.64 9.97 -12.29
C THR A 201 -8.32 8.95 -13.19
N THR A 202 -8.53 7.73 -12.69
CA THR A 202 -9.34 6.69 -13.33
C THR A 202 -10.70 6.60 -12.63
N PRO A 203 -11.77 7.24 -13.16
CA PRO A 203 -13.11 7.16 -12.57
C PRO A 203 -13.60 5.71 -12.47
N VAL A 204 -14.40 5.44 -11.45
CA VAL A 204 -14.93 4.11 -11.16
C VAL A 204 -16.46 4.07 -11.22
N GLY A 205 -17.00 2.87 -11.48
CA GLY A 205 -18.42 2.57 -11.36
C GLY A 205 -18.86 2.38 -9.91
N ALA A 206 -20.13 2.01 -9.72
CA ALA A 206 -20.71 1.75 -8.39
C ALA A 206 -20.06 0.54 -7.67
N ASP A 207 -19.42 -0.35 -8.42
CA ASP A 207 -18.66 -1.52 -7.96
C ASP A 207 -17.16 -1.22 -7.79
N LEU A 208 -16.77 0.05 -7.87
CA LEU A 208 -15.39 0.54 -7.77
C LEU A 208 -14.45 -0.01 -8.88
N ILE A 209 -15.00 -0.55 -9.97
CA ILE A 209 -14.23 -0.93 -11.15
C ILE A 209 -14.02 0.30 -12.04
N PRO A 210 -12.79 0.54 -12.55
CA PRO A 210 -12.54 1.65 -13.47
C PRO A 210 -13.41 1.55 -14.72
N THR A 211 -13.96 2.69 -15.14
CA THR A 211 -14.77 2.78 -16.37
C THR A 211 -13.93 2.65 -17.65
N GLY A 212 -12.60 2.74 -17.52
CA GLY A 212 -11.65 2.87 -18.64
C GLY A 212 -11.31 4.32 -18.99
N GLU A 213 -12.03 5.30 -18.44
CA GLU A 213 -11.69 6.72 -18.64
C GLU A 213 -10.39 7.11 -17.91
N VAL A 214 -9.65 8.05 -18.50
CA VAL A 214 -8.58 8.80 -17.85
C VAL A 214 -9.01 10.27 -17.85
N ARG A 215 -9.45 10.76 -16.69
CA ARG A 215 -10.15 12.05 -16.58
C ARG A 215 -9.27 13.10 -15.91
N PRO A 216 -9.16 14.33 -16.44
CA PRO A 216 -8.40 15.39 -15.79
C PRO A 216 -8.98 15.72 -14.42
N VAL A 217 -8.11 16.06 -13.47
CA VAL A 217 -8.53 16.45 -12.12
C VAL A 217 -8.87 17.94 -11.99
N ASP A 218 -8.43 18.77 -12.94
CA ASP A 218 -8.61 20.22 -12.96
C ASP A 218 -10.06 20.64 -12.67
N GLY A 219 -10.26 21.49 -11.66
CA GLY A 219 -11.58 21.99 -11.29
C GLY A 219 -12.50 20.97 -10.63
N THR A 220 -11.98 19.81 -10.22
CA THR A 220 -12.72 18.77 -9.49
C THR A 220 -12.19 18.61 -8.06
N PRO A 221 -12.94 17.98 -7.14
CA PRO A 221 -12.43 17.61 -5.81
C PRO A 221 -11.22 16.66 -5.83
N PHE A 222 -10.86 16.10 -6.99
CA PHE A 222 -9.70 15.21 -7.16
C PHE A 222 -8.39 15.97 -7.45
N ASP A 223 -8.44 17.30 -7.59
CA ASP A 223 -7.23 18.11 -7.77
C ASP A 223 -6.46 18.24 -6.46
N LEU A 224 -5.57 17.27 -6.24
CA LEU A 224 -4.69 17.20 -5.06
C LEU A 224 -3.29 17.74 -5.34
N ARG A 225 -3.05 18.45 -6.45
CA ARG A 225 -1.69 18.93 -6.81
C ARG A 225 -1.18 20.04 -5.87
N GLY A 226 -2.08 20.62 -5.07
CA GLY A 226 -1.78 21.75 -4.19
C GLY A 226 -1.50 23.02 -4.98
N ASP A 227 -1.13 24.08 -4.27
CA ASP A 227 -0.79 25.37 -4.87
C ASP A 227 0.66 25.74 -4.54
N VAL A 228 1.35 26.32 -5.53
CA VAL A 228 2.75 26.71 -5.41
C VAL A 228 2.85 27.78 -4.33
N GLY A 229 3.46 27.43 -3.19
CA GLY A 229 3.64 28.32 -2.05
C GLY A 229 2.57 28.25 -0.95
N ARG A 230 1.46 27.53 -1.14
CA ARG A 230 0.44 27.28 -0.09
C ARG A 230 0.45 25.85 0.46
N GLY A 231 1.29 24.97 -0.07
CA GLY A 231 1.41 23.55 0.35
C GLY A 231 0.31 22.66 -0.21
N GLY A 232 0.19 21.42 0.32
CA GLY A 232 -0.81 20.45 -0.13
C GLY A 232 -2.26 20.85 0.09
N VAL A 233 -3.20 20.07 -0.42
CA VAL A 233 -4.64 20.30 -0.21
C VAL A 233 -5.04 19.79 1.17
N GLY A 234 -5.79 20.58 1.94
CA GLY A 234 -6.29 20.15 3.26
C GLY A 234 -7.31 19.03 3.13
N LEU A 235 -7.08 17.91 3.81
CA LEU A 235 -7.95 16.74 3.66
C LEU A 235 -9.33 16.93 4.28
N GLY A 236 -9.50 17.80 5.28
CA GLY A 236 -10.82 18.14 5.81
C GLY A 236 -11.79 18.65 4.73
N GLU A 237 -11.43 19.74 4.05
CA GLU A 237 -12.25 20.32 2.97
C GLU A 237 -12.36 19.39 1.76
N ALA A 238 -11.27 18.71 1.39
CA ALA A 238 -11.27 17.80 0.23
C ALA A 238 -12.21 16.60 0.44
N LEU A 239 -12.20 15.99 1.63
CA LEU A 239 -13.08 14.86 1.94
C LEU A 239 -14.56 15.29 2.00
N GLU A 240 -14.85 16.51 2.45
CA GLU A 240 -16.20 17.08 2.41
C GLU A 240 -16.67 17.32 0.97
N ALA A 241 -15.80 17.85 0.11
CA ALA A 241 -16.11 18.12 -1.29
C ALA A 241 -16.35 16.84 -2.12
N VAL A 242 -15.63 15.76 -1.83
CA VAL A 242 -15.87 14.44 -2.44
C VAL A 242 -17.12 13.77 -1.86
N GLY A 243 -17.35 13.92 -0.56
CA GLY A 243 -18.46 13.31 0.15
C GLY A 243 -18.36 11.78 0.25
N GLY A 244 -19.49 11.11 0.51
CA GLY A 244 -19.59 9.65 0.40
C GLY A 244 -18.63 8.90 1.33
N PHE A 245 -17.73 8.08 0.78
CA PHE A 245 -16.66 7.37 1.50
C PHE A 245 -15.28 8.05 1.32
N GLY A 246 -15.26 9.32 0.89
CA GLY A 246 -14.03 10.03 0.57
C GLY A 246 -13.36 9.48 -0.68
N PHE A 247 -12.03 9.53 -0.70
CA PHE A 247 -11.26 9.02 -1.82
C PHE A 247 -11.09 7.50 -1.72
N ASP A 248 -11.41 6.78 -2.80
CA ASP A 248 -10.93 5.44 -3.11
C ASP A 248 -10.63 5.35 -4.61
N HIS A 249 -9.66 6.14 -5.07
CA HIS A 249 -9.40 6.31 -6.51
C HIS A 249 -7.91 6.23 -6.82
N ASN A 250 -7.60 5.86 -8.06
CA ASN A 250 -6.24 5.86 -8.59
C ASN A 250 -5.95 7.18 -9.32
N TRP A 251 -4.87 7.85 -8.93
CA TRP A 251 -4.29 8.98 -9.65
C TRP A 251 -3.29 8.47 -10.67
N CYS A 252 -3.35 9.03 -11.87
CA CYS A 252 -2.36 8.80 -12.92
C CYS A 252 -1.18 9.73 -12.66
N LEU A 253 -0.04 9.17 -12.26
CA LEU A 253 1.12 9.92 -11.83
C LEU A 253 1.84 10.56 -13.02
N GLU A 254 2.31 11.80 -12.83
CA GLU A 254 3.12 12.50 -13.82
C GLU A 254 4.53 11.89 -13.94
N GLY A 255 5.16 12.05 -15.11
CA GLY A 255 6.52 11.58 -15.38
C GLY A 255 6.63 10.13 -15.87
N PRO A 256 7.83 9.69 -16.28
CA PRO A 256 8.03 8.37 -16.87
C PRO A 256 7.86 7.25 -15.83
N ALA A 257 6.98 6.30 -16.13
CA ALA A 257 6.88 5.06 -15.34
C ALA A 257 8.16 4.22 -15.51
N GLY A 258 8.55 3.50 -14.46
CA GLY A 258 9.81 2.75 -14.38
C GLY A 258 10.98 3.56 -13.79
N GLU A 259 10.84 4.88 -13.65
CA GLU A 259 11.82 5.73 -12.98
C GLU A 259 11.29 6.21 -11.62
N LEU A 260 12.13 6.03 -10.59
CA LEU A 260 11.82 6.48 -9.23
C LEU A 260 11.76 8.01 -9.19
N ARG A 261 10.60 8.55 -8.83
CA ARG A 261 10.36 10.00 -8.78
C ARG A 261 9.42 10.37 -7.64
N PRO A 262 9.56 11.56 -7.04
CA PRO A 262 8.63 12.04 -6.00
C PRO A 262 7.25 12.29 -6.61
N VAL A 263 6.21 11.75 -5.97
CA VAL A 263 4.84 11.81 -6.48
C VAL A 263 3.80 12.24 -5.45
N ALA A 264 4.07 12.11 -4.15
CA ALA A 264 3.13 12.60 -3.15
C ALA A 264 3.84 13.14 -1.91
N VAL A 265 3.14 14.01 -1.18
CA VAL A 265 3.58 14.54 0.12
C VAL A 265 2.39 14.54 1.05
N LEU A 266 2.53 13.91 2.22
CA LEU A 266 1.57 13.98 3.32
C LEU A 266 2.18 14.79 4.46
N GLU A 267 1.41 15.72 5.02
CA GLU A 267 1.85 16.66 6.05
C GLU A 267 0.85 16.70 7.20
N HIS A 268 1.34 16.81 8.44
CA HIS A 268 0.48 17.03 9.61
C HIS A 268 1.05 18.13 10.50
N ALA A 269 0.41 19.30 10.44
CA ALA A 269 0.92 20.52 11.07
C ALA A 269 1.05 20.40 12.59
N GLY A 270 0.13 19.73 13.29
CA GLY A 270 0.21 19.58 14.74
C GLY A 270 1.52 18.91 15.19
N SER A 271 1.90 17.82 14.54
CA SER A 271 3.12 17.07 14.87
C SER A 271 4.40 17.61 14.23
N GLY A 272 4.28 18.35 13.13
CA GLY A 272 5.40 18.72 12.26
C GLY A 272 5.98 17.59 11.41
N ARG A 273 5.40 16.39 11.47
CA ARG A 273 5.79 15.25 10.62
C ARG A 273 5.34 15.48 9.18
N ARG A 274 6.23 15.09 8.28
CA ARG A 274 6.05 15.16 6.84
C ARG A 274 6.60 13.89 6.19
N MET A 275 5.84 13.32 5.25
CA MET A 275 6.19 12.12 4.51
C MET A 275 6.19 12.42 3.02
N GLU A 276 7.36 12.28 2.37
CA GLU A 276 7.49 12.35 0.92
C GLU A 276 7.47 10.93 0.34
N LEU A 277 6.59 10.68 -0.63
CA LEU A 277 6.50 9.41 -1.34
C LEU A 277 7.12 9.57 -2.74
N ALA A 278 8.09 8.72 -3.06
CA ALA A 278 8.59 8.53 -4.41
C ALA A 278 8.33 7.09 -4.88
N THR A 279 8.02 6.91 -6.16
CA THR A 279 7.76 5.59 -6.74
C THR A 279 8.17 5.52 -8.21
N ASP A 280 8.42 4.31 -8.69
CA ASP A 280 8.57 4.01 -10.12
C ASP A 280 7.25 3.63 -10.80
N GLN A 281 6.16 3.50 -10.05
CA GLN A 281 4.87 3.09 -10.60
C GLN A 281 4.15 4.20 -11.40
N PRO A 282 3.22 3.84 -12.30
CA PRO A 282 2.44 4.80 -13.07
C PRO A 282 1.24 5.37 -12.29
N GLY A 283 0.74 4.69 -11.26
CA GLY A 283 -0.46 5.06 -10.51
C GLY A 283 -0.25 5.11 -9.01
N LEU A 284 -1.15 5.83 -8.34
CA LEU A 284 -1.23 5.90 -6.88
C LEU A 284 -2.70 5.76 -6.46
N GLN A 285 -3.05 4.68 -5.77
CA GLN A 285 -4.33 4.62 -5.05
C GLN A 285 -4.25 5.58 -3.87
N VAL A 286 -5.21 6.49 -3.78
CA VAL A 286 -5.45 7.29 -2.58
C VAL A 286 -6.75 6.80 -1.98
N TYR A 287 -6.64 6.03 -0.90
CA TYR A 287 -7.78 5.55 -0.13
C TYR A 287 -7.80 6.20 1.24
N SER A 288 -8.81 7.03 1.51
CA SER A 288 -8.89 7.83 2.73
C SER A 288 -9.45 7.08 3.93
N GLY A 289 -9.58 5.75 3.90
CA GLY A 289 -10.11 4.99 5.04
C GLY A 289 -11.62 5.20 5.27
N GLY A 290 -12.39 5.41 4.20
CA GLY A 290 -13.83 5.70 4.27
C GLY A 290 -14.68 4.59 4.88
N TYR A 291 -14.27 3.32 4.70
CA TYR A 291 -14.96 2.15 5.24
C TYR A 291 -14.52 1.77 6.65
N LEU A 292 -13.52 2.47 7.22
CA LEU A 292 -13.15 2.27 8.61
C LEU A 292 -14.29 2.73 9.54
N SER A 293 -14.41 2.07 10.68
CA SER A 293 -15.39 2.43 11.72
C SER A 293 -14.86 2.00 13.07
N GLU A 294 -15.32 2.64 14.14
CA GLU A 294 -14.87 2.39 15.52
C GLU A 294 -15.10 0.95 16.02
N LYS A 295 -15.77 0.11 15.22
CA LYS A 295 -15.83 -1.35 15.43
C LYS A 295 -14.46 -2.02 15.25
N ILE A 296 -13.55 -1.40 14.49
CA ILE A 296 -12.17 -1.85 14.33
C ILE A 296 -11.37 -1.28 15.51
N VAL A 297 -11.03 -2.15 16.44
CA VAL A 297 -10.20 -1.81 17.60
C VAL A 297 -8.75 -2.18 17.27
N GLY A 298 -7.93 -1.15 17.05
CA GLY A 298 -6.52 -1.26 16.67
C GLY A 298 -5.57 -1.38 17.86
N LYS A 299 -4.30 -1.05 17.59
CA LYS A 299 -3.22 -1.03 18.58
C LYS A 299 -3.57 -0.25 19.85
N GLY A 300 -3.15 -0.77 21.00
CA GLY A 300 -3.40 -0.16 22.31
C GLY A 300 -4.88 -0.08 22.69
N GLY A 301 -5.75 -0.85 22.03
CA GLY A 301 -7.20 -0.79 22.23
C GLY A 301 -7.88 0.43 21.60
N GLN A 302 -7.20 1.14 20.69
CA GLN A 302 -7.71 2.36 20.08
C GLN A 302 -8.75 2.06 18.98
N PRO A 303 -10.00 2.55 19.08
CA PRO A 303 -10.95 2.47 17.97
C PRO A 303 -10.49 3.34 16.78
N TYR A 304 -10.51 2.79 15.58
CA TYR A 304 -10.23 3.53 14.35
C TYR A 304 -11.51 4.01 13.70
N CYS A 305 -11.77 5.32 13.78
CA CYS A 305 -12.94 5.94 13.15
C CYS A 305 -12.84 5.95 11.61
N ARG A 306 -13.93 6.34 10.97
CA ARG A 306 -13.91 6.67 9.55
C ARG A 306 -12.90 7.77 9.28
N PHE A 307 -12.08 7.59 8.26
CA PHE A 307 -10.98 8.48 7.91
C PHE A 307 -9.83 8.51 8.93
N ALA A 308 -9.64 7.47 9.74
CA ALA A 308 -8.54 7.39 10.71
C ALA A 308 -7.13 7.33 10.09
N GLY A 309 -7.02 6.93 8.81
CA GLY A 309 -5.72 6.80 8.14
C GLY A 309 -5.85 6.74 6.63
N LEU A 310 -4.79 7.15 5.94
CA LEU A 310 -4.71 7.30 4.49
C LEU A 310 -3.84 6.19 3.90
N ALA A 311 -4.36 5.35 3.00
CA ALA A 311 -3.53 4.46 2.21
C ALA A 311 -3.07 5.18 0.92
N LEU A 312 -1.78 5.05 0.64
CA LEU A 312 -1.09 5.61 -0.53
C LEU A 312 -0.37 4.47 -1.25
N GLU A 313 -1.10 3.74 -2.09
CA GLU A 313 -0.62 2.52 -2.73
C GLU A 313 -0.09 2.84 -4.12
N SER A 314 1.24 2.93 -4.30
CA SER A 314 1.79 3.03 -5.65
C SER A 314 1.55 1.73 -6.41
N GLN A 315 1.12 1.81 -7.67
CA GLN A 315 0.65 0.62 -8.38
C GLN A 315 0.54 0.82 -9.91
N ARG A 316 0.29 -0.27 -10.64
CA ARG A 316 -0.36 -0.21 -11.95
C ARG A 316 -1.82 0.23 -11.78
N PHE A 317 -2.44 0.79 -12.82
CA PHE A 317 -3.84 1.20 -12.72
C PHE A 317 -4.74 -0.02 -12.45
N PRO A 318 -5.74 0.10 -11.57
CA PRO A 318 -6.72 -0.97 -11.39
C PRO A 318 -7.39 -1.34 -12.70
N GLY A 319 -7.80 -2.60 -12.85
CA GLY A 319 -8.44 -3.09 -14.09
C GLY A 319 -7.52 -3.19 -15.31
N SER A 320 -6.21 -2.90 -15.22
CA SER A 320 -5.26 -2.99 -16.34
C SER A 320 -5.29 -4.32 -17.13
N PRO A 321 -5.54 -5.51 -16.52
CA PRO A 321 -5.69 -6.75 -17.29
C PRO A 321 -6.86 -6.76 -18.29
N ASN A 322 -7.86 -5.90 -18.09
CA ASN A 322 -9.09 -5.86 -18.90
C ASN A 322 -9.27 -4.52 -19.66
N ILE A 323 -8.38 -3.55 -19.46
CA ILE A 323 -8.45 -2.21 -20.07
C ILE A 323 -7.17 -1.98 -20.88
N GLY A 324 -7.24 -2.25 -22.18
CA GLY A 324 -6.04 -2.40 -23.03
C GLY A 324 -5.15 -1.16 -23.18
N HIS A 325 -5.66 0.05 -22.94
CA HIS A 325 -4.87 1.29 -22.99
C HIS A 325 -4.27 1.69 -21.63
N PHE A 326 -4.52 0.93 -20.57
CA PHE A 326 -3.83 1.13 -19.28
C PHE A 326 -2.43 0.49 -19.29
N PRO A 327 -1.52 0.93 -18.41
CA PRO A 327 -0.19 0.33 -18.28
C PRO A 327 -0.28 -1.17 -18.03
N SER A 328 0.38 -1.97 -18.88
CA SER A 328 0.31 -3.43 -18.82
C SER A 328 0.70 -3.99 -17.44
N ALA A 329 -0.05 -5.00 -17.00
CA ALA A 329 0.25 -5.81 -15.82
C ALA A 329 0.91 -7.15 -16.17
N ARG A 330 1.14 -7.44 -17.46
CA ARG A 330 1.73 -8.70 -17.92
C ARG A 330 3.17 -8.86 -17.39
N LEU A 331 3.52 -10.08 -17.01
CA LEU A 331 4.88 -10.52 -16.73
C LEU A 331 5.13 -11.83 -17.48
N ASP A 332 6.19 -11.88 -18.29
CA ASP A 332 6.61 -13.07 -19.04
C ASP A 332 7.80 -13.80 -18.39
N PRO A 333 7.99 -15.10 -18.69
CA PRO A 333 9.18 -15.83 -18.26
C PRO A 333 10.47 -15.17 -18.78
N GLY A 334 11.46 -15.06 -17.89
CA GLY A 334 12.72 -14.36 -18.18
C GLY A 334 12.69 -12.86 -17.89
N GLU A 335 11.53 -12.28 -17.62
CA GLU A 335 11.40 -10.90 -17.14
C GLU A 335 11.42 -10.84 -15.61
N THR A 336 11.51 -9.62 -15.08
CA THR A 336 11.39 -9.35 -13.64
C THR A 336 10.43 -8.19 -13.43
N TYR A 337 9.34 -8.43 -12.70
CA TYR A 337 8.50 -7.35 -12.19
C TYR A 337 9.31 -6.55 -11.17
N ARG A 338 9.24 -5.21 -11.27
CA ARG A 338 9.92 -4.29 -10.36
C ARG A 338 8.95 -3.20 -9.93
N HIS A 339 8.94 -2.95 -8.63
CA HIS A 339 8.21 -1.86 -8.02
C HIS A 339 9.02 -1.37 -6.82
N ARG A 340 9.38 -0.09 -6.85
CA ARG A 340 10.06 0.59 -5.75
C ARG A 340 9.20 1.73 -5.23
N MET A 341 9.05 1.77 -3.91
CA MET A 341 8.39 2.84 -3.16
C MET A 341 9.37 3.34 -2.10
N GLN A 342 9.60 4.66 -2.05
CA GLN A 342 10.40 5.31 -1.03
C GLN A 342 9.54 6.28 -0.24
N LEU A 343 9.63 6.18 1.08
CA LEU A 343 8.95 7.04 2.02
C LEU A 343 10.01 7.77 2.85
N ARG A 344 10.21 9.05 2.57
CA ARG A 344 11.12 9.89 3.33
C ARG A 344 10.37 10.66 4.39
N PHE A 345 10.74 10.46 5.64
CA PHE A 345 10.18 11.17 6.77
C PHE A 345 11.07 12.34 7.16
N ARG A 346 10.43 13.49 7.37
CA ARG A 346 11.07 14.71 7.85
C ARG A 346 10.21 15.34 8.92
N THR A 347 10.85 16.20 9.70
CA THR A 347 10.19 17.00 10.73
C THR A 347 10.51 18.46 10.45
N SER A 348 9.48 19.30 10.41
CA SER A 348 9.57 20.75 10.17
C SER A 348 8.91 21.54 11.28
#